data_AF-A0A7G8ELE8-F1
#
_entry.id   AF-A0A7G8ELE8-F1
#
_cell.length_a   1.000
_cell.length_b   1.000
_cell.length_c   1.000
_cell.angle_alpha   90.00
_cell.angle_beta   90.00
_cell.angle_gamma   90.00
#
_symmetry.space_group_name_H-M   'P 1'
#
loop_
_entity.id
_entity.type
_entity.pdbx_description
1 polymer ?
#
loop_
_entity_poly.entity_id
_entity_poly.type
_entity_poly.pdbx_seq_one_letter_code
_entity_poly.pdbx_strand_id
1 'polypeptide(L)'
;MRTGLATAAGLSLALGSLGPALAQTSAPPERLTPAQREKIFPERKALTLKLQKERSQIQQKSERCVSGASNQQELRSCRKDERKANQKLRAQYRDEMRKIYERNGIEAPVGGPGKGRRGGKRQATPGS
;
A
#
# COMPACT_ATOMS: atom_id res chain seq x y z
N MET A 1 12.72 48.97 3.31
CA MET A 1 14.16 48.74 3.04
C MET A 1 14.78 48.11 4.28
N ARG A 2 15.21 46.85 4.18
CA ARG A 2 15.98 46.17 5.23
C ARG A 2 17.22 45.61 4.56
N THR A 3 18.33 46.31 4.74
CA THR A 3 19.68 45.85 4.45
C THR A 3 20.15 44.94 5.59
N GLY A 4 20.96 43.94 5.25
CA GLY A 4 21.61 43.07 6.22
C GLY A 4 22.21 41.84 5.57
N LEU A 5 23.23 42.03 4.73
CA LEU A 5 24.19 40.97 4.40
C LEU A 5 25.01 40.66 5.67
N ALA A 6 25.15 39.39 6.00
CA ALA A 6 26.24 38.89 6.81
C ALA A 6 26.86 37.69 6.09
N THR A 7 28.12 37.85 5.71
CA THR A 7 28.99 36.86 5.08
C THR A 7 29.65 35.95 6.11
N ALA A 8 30.12 34.81 5.58
CA ALA A 8 31.20 33.95 6.08
C ALA A 8 30.87 32.94 7.18
N ALA A 9 31.07 31.66 6.87
CA ALA A 9 32.33 30.97 7.14
C ALA A 9 32.21 29.51 6.69
N GLY A 10 33.16 29.06 5.88
CA GLY A 10 33.26 27.67 5.47
C GLY A 10 33.51 26.73 6.65
N LEU A 11 32.83 25.59 6.65
CA LEU A 11 33.30 24.37 7.28
C LEU A 11 33.44 23.31 6.20
N SER A 12 34.65 23.21 5.65
CA SER A 12 35.13 22.00 4.99
C SER A 12 35.80 21.15 6.05
N LEU A 13 35.27 19.95 6.31
CA LEU A 13 35.84 18.77 7.00
C LEU A 13 34.62 17.84 7.20
N ALA A 14 34.52 16.62 6.71
CA ALA A 14 35.53 15.66 6.30
C ALA A 14 34.94 14.75 5.20
N LEU A 15 35.78 14.35 4.23
CA LEU A 15 35.52 13.15 3.44
C LEU A 15 35.60 11.95 4.39
N GLY A 16 34.49 11.67 5.07
CA GLY A 16 34.24 10.34 5.61
C GLY A 16 34.17 9.39 4.43
N SER A 17 35.10 8.44 4.39
CA SER A 17 35.09 7.30 3.50
C SER A 17 33.76 6.57 3.62
N LEU A 18 32.81 6.94 2.76
CA LEU A 18 31.68 6.12 2.40
C LEU A 18 32.24 4.89 1.70
N GLY A 19 32.62 3.88 2.50
CA GLY A 19 32.72 2.52 2.00
C GLY A 19 31.44 2.23 1.22
N PRO A 20 31.51 1.52 0.08
CA PRO A 20 30.33 1.24 -0.71
C PRO A 20 29.39 0.44 0.18
N ALA A 21 28.40 1.13 0.75
CA ALA A 21 27.17 0.50 1.18
C ALA A 21 26.67 -0.18 -0.09
N LEU A 22 26.86 -1.50 -0.15
CA LEU A 22 26.21 -2.33 -1.14
C LEU A 22 24.74 -1.94 -1.07
N ALA A 23 24.33 -1.13 -2.04
CA ALA A 23 22.95 -0.83 -2.26
C ALA A 23 22.31 -2.20 -2.41
N GLN A 24 21.59 -2.64 -1.37
CA GLN A 24 20.72 -3.79 -1.49
C GLN A 24 19.71 -3.38 -2.54
N THR A 25 20.02 -3.72 -3.79
CA THR A 25 19.10 -3.72 -4.91
C THR A 25 18.08 -4.79 -4.59
N SER A 26 17.18 -4.48 -3.66
CA SER A 26 15.85 -5.07 -3.70
C SER A 26 15.26 -4.59 -5.01
N ALA A 27 15.54 -5.31 -6.10
CA ALA A 27 14.92 -5.09 -7.39
C ALA A 27 13.42 -4.99 -7.10
N PRO A 28 12.74 -3.91 -7.52
CA PRO A 28 11.31 -3.80 -7.36
C PRO A 28 10.66 -5.08 -7.91
N PRO A 29 9.62 -5.62 -7.26
CA PRO A 29 8.95 -6.82 -7.74
C PRO A 29 8.65 -6.63 -9.23
N GLU A 30 9.08 -7.61 -10.03
CA GLU A 30 9.16 -7.48 -11.48
C GLU A 30 7.85 -6.95 -12.04
N ARG A 31 7.92 -5.74 -12.62
CA ARG A 31 6.73 -5.04 -13.13
C ARG A 31 6.44 -5.59 -14.52
N LEU A 32 5.15 -5.82 -14.80
CA LEU A 32 4.68 -6.23 -16.13
C LEU A 32 5.29 -5.35 -17.23
N THR A 33 5.77 -5.98 -18.31
CA THR A 33 6.23 -5.27 -19.51
C THR A 33 5.07 -4.52 -20.18
N PRO A 34 5.32 -3.49 -21.02
CA PRO A 34 4.26 -2.81 -21.75
C PRO A 34 3.38 -3.77 -22.56
N ALA A 35 3.98 -4.72 -23.28
CA ALA A 35 3.24 -5.72 -24.05
C ALA A 35 2.35 -6.63 -23.17
N GLN A 36 2.85 -7.05 -22.00
CA GLN A 36 2.05 -7.82 -21.03
C GLN A 36 0.88 -7.00 -20.47
N ARG A 37 1.07 -5.69 -20.23
CA ARG A 37 0.00 -4.81 -19.75
C ARG A 37 -1.11 -4.66 -20.77
N GLU A 38 -0.75 -4.47 -22.05
CA GLU A 38 -1.73 -4.40 -23.15
C GLU A 38 -2.47 -5.73 -23.31
N LYS A 39 -1.76 -6.86 -23.23
CA LYS A 39 -2.36 -8.19 -23.34
C LYS A 39 -3.48 -8.44 -22.32
N ILE A 40 -3.26 -8.07 -21.05
CA ILE A 40 -4.24 -8.31 -19.98
C ILE A 40 -5.24 -7.17 -19.78
N PHE A 41 -5.06 -6.05 -20.47
CA PHE A 41 -5.87 -4.84 -20.28
C PHE A 41 -7.39 -5.10 -20.31
N PRO A 42 -7.97 -5.80 -21.30
CA PRO A 42 -9.43 -5.99 -21.35
C PRO A 42 -9.97 -6.74 -20.12
N GLU A 43 -9.30 -7.79 -19.68
CA GLU A 43 -9.68 -8.57 -18.50
C GLU A 43 -9.53 -7.76 -17.22
N ARG A 44 -8.41 -7.02 -17.10
CA ARG A 44 -8.15 -6.15 -15.95
C ARG A 44 -9.17 -5.02 -15.86
N LYS A 45 -9.58 -4.44 -16.99
CA LYS A 45 -10.64 -3.43 -17.07
C LYS A 45 -11.97 -4.01 -16.57
N ALA A 46 -12.37 -5.17 -17.07
CA ALA A 46 -13.60 -5.84 -16.65
C ALA A 46 -13.60 -6.17 -15.14
N LEU A 47 -12.49 -6.71 -14.63
CA LEU A 47 -12.31 -6.97 -13.20
C LEU A 47 -12.40 -5.69 -12.37
N THR A 48 -11.77 -4.60 -12.83
CA THR A 48 -11.81 -3.30 -12.14
C THR A 48 -13.22 -2.78 -12.01
N LEU A 49 -14.02 -2.82 -13.09
CA LEU A 49 -15.42 -2.39 -13.07
C LEU A 49 -16.26 -3.22 -12.09
N LYS A 50 -16.09 -4.55 -12.11
CA LYS A 50 -16.76 -5.45 -11.15
C LYS A 50 -16.43 -5.07 -9.71
N LEU A 51 -15.15 -4.88 -9.39
CA LEU A 51 -14.70 -4.55 -8.03
C LEU A 51 -15.11 -3.15 -7.60
N GLN A 52 -15.22 -2.18 -8.52
CA GLN A 52 -15.76 -0.86 -8.21
C GLN A 52 -17.22 -0.96 -7.77
N LYS A 53 -18.05 -1.73 -8.50
CA LYS A 53 -19.45 -1.98 -8.13
C LYS A 53 -19.55 -2.63 -6.74
N GLU A 54 -18.75 -3.65 -6.46
CA GLU A 54 -18.72 -4.30 -5.14
C GLU A 54 -18.26 -3.33 -4.03
N ARG A 55 -17.27 -2.48 -4.29
CA ARG A 55 -16.82 -1.46 -3.35
C ARG A 55 -17.94 -0.48 -3.02
N SER A 56 -18.65 0.04 -4.03
CA SER A 56 -19.79 0.93 -3.82
C SER A 56 -20.88 0.27 -2.96
N GLN A 57 -21.16 -1.02 -3.16
CA GLN A 57 -22.12 -1.76 -2.33
C GLN A 57 -21.66 -1.90 -0.87
N ILE A 58 -20.37 -2.18 -0.63
CA ILE A 58 -19.79 -2.22 0.72
C ILE A 58 -19.95 -0.85 1.39
N GLN A 59 -19.67 0.22 0.66
CA GLN A 59 -19.76 1.60 1.15
C GLN A 59 -21.20 1.96 1.54
N GLN A 60 -22.16 1.71 0.65
CA GLN A 60 -23.59 1.95 0.91
C GLN A 60 -24.11 1.14 2.09
N LYS A 61 -23.67 -0.12 2.24
CA LYS A 61 -24.03 -0.95 3.38
C LYS A 61 -23.44 -0.41 4.68
N SER A 62 -22.18 0.02 4.66
CA SER A 62 -21.48 0.62 5.79
C SER A 62 -22.20 1.90 6.25
N GLU A 63 -22.53 2.77 5.31
CA GLU A 63 -23.28 4.01 5.56
C GLU A 63 -24.61 3.74 6.26
N ARG A 64 -25.44 2.83 5.74
CA ARG A 64 -26.72 2.44 6.36
C ARG A 64 -26.55 1.84 7.76
N CYS A 65 -25.51 1.04 7.97
CA CYS A 65 -25.23 0.45 9.27
C CYS A 65 -24.87 1.52 10.30
N VAL A 66 -23.97 2.43 9.91
CA VAL A 66 -23.52 3.53 10.78
C VAL A 66 -24.65 4.50 11.08
N SER A 67 -25.49 4.83 10.09
CA SER A 67 -26.65 5.72 10.31
C SER A 67 -27.70 5.10 11.24
N GLY A 68 -27.80 3.77 11.27
CA GLY A 68 -28.73 3.05 12.16
C GLY A 68 -28.14 2.68 13.53
N ALA A 69 -26.86 2.92 13.77
CA ALA A 69 -26.21 2.56 15.03
C ALA A 69 -26.66 3.53 16.15
N SER A 70 -27.28 2.97 17.18
CA SER A 70 -27.79 3.70 18.34
C SER A 70 -26.76 3.88 19.46
N ASN A 71 -25.67 3.11 19.42
CA ASN A 71 -24.68 3.09 20.47
C ASN A 71 -23.28 2.71 19.96
N GLN A 72 -22.29 2.84 20.85
CA GLN A 72 -20.88 2.59 20.52
C GLN A 72 -20.63 1.14 20.11
N GLN A 73 -21.35 0.17 20.69
CA GLN A 73 -21.16 -1.24 20.40
C GLN A 73 -21.65 -1.58 18.98
N GLU A 74 -22.80 -1.06 18.59
CA GLU A 74 -23.33 -1.19 17.22
C GLU A 74 -22.41 -0.54 16.20
N LEU A 75 -21.92 0.67 16.47
CA LEU A 75 -20.95 1.35 15.61
C LEU A 75 -19.67 0.51 15.42
N ARG A 76 -19.16 -0.11 16.48
CA ARG A 76 -18.01 -1.03 16.41
C ARG A 76 -18.31 -2.26 15.56
N SER A 77 -19.52 -2.81 15.67
CA SER A 77 -19.96 -3.93 14.84
C SER A 77 -20.00 -3.56 13.36
N CYS A 78 -20.60 -2.42 13.01
CA CYS A 78 -20.64 -1.91 11.63
C CYS A 78 -19.22 -1.78 11.03
N ARG A 79 -18.29 -1.19 11.77
CA ARG A 79 -16.89 -1.05 11.34
C ARG A 79 -16.18 -2.40 11.19
N LYS A 80 -16.49 -3.38 12.04
CA LYS A 80 -15.93 -4.74 11.93
C LYS A 80 -16.39 -5.42 10.64
N ASP A 81 -17.67 -5.28 10.30
CA ASP A 81 -18.24 -5.90 9.11
C ASP A 81 -17.76 -5.23 7.82
N GLU A 82 -17.66 -3.90 7.80
CA GLU A 82 -17.02 -3.17 6.70
C GLU A 82 -15.57 -3.62 6.49
N ARG A 83 -14.78 -3.78 7.57
CA ARG A 83 -13.39 -4.27 7.47
C ARG A 83 -13.33 -5.68 6.89
N LYS A 84 -14.20 -6.59 7.32
CA LYS A 84 -14.27 -7.95 6.79
C LYS A 84 -14.63 -7.95 5.30
N ALA A 85 -15.62 -7.15 4.90
CA ALA A 85 -16.03 -7.05 3.51
C ALA A 85 -14.89 -6.52 2.62
N ASN A 86 -14.18 -5.50 3.08
CA ASN A 86 -13.00 -4.98 2.38
C ASN A 86 -11.84 -6.00 2.29
N GLN A 87 -11.61 -6.79 3.35
CA GLN A 87 -10.60 -7.86 3.31
C GLN A 87 -10.97 -8.95 2.29
N LYS A 88 -12.25 -9.34 2.24
CA LYS A 88 -12.76 -10.28 1.25
C LYS A 88 -12.57 -9.75 -0.17
N LEU A 89 -12.93 -8.48 -0.42
CA LEU A 89 -12.75 -7.84 -1.73
C LEU A 89 -11.28 -7.82 -2.18
N ARG A 90 -10.35 -7.55 -1.26
CA ARG A 90 -8.90 -7.61 -1.53
C ARG A 90 -8.42 -9.02 -1.85
N ALA A 91 -8.93 -10.02 -1.15
CA ALA A 91 -8.60 -11.42 -1.44
C ALA A 91 -9.11 -11.83 -2.82
N GLN A 92 -10.35 -11.47 -3.15
CA GLN A 92 -10.94 -11.71 -4.47
C GLN A 92 -10.12 -11.04 -5.58
N TYR A 93 -9.73 -9.77 -5.43
CA TYR A 93 -8.87 -9.10 -6.41
C TYR A 93 -7.55 -9.85 -6.65
N ARG A 94 -6.88 -10.30 -5.58
CA ARG A 94 -5.61 -11.03 -5.71
C ARG A 94 -5.79 -12.37 -6.44
N ASP A 95 -6.86 -13.09 -6.12
CA ASP A 95 -7.18 -14.36 -6.75
C ASP A 95 -7.50 -14.19 -8.25
N GLU A 96 -8.34 -13.21 -8.60
CA GLU A 96 -8.71 -12.93 -9.99
C GLU A 96 -7.51 -12.43 -10.81
N MET A 97 -6.67 -11.56 -10.24
CA MET A 97 -5.44 -11.12 -10.92
C MET A 97 -4.48 -12.28 -11.16
N ARG A 98 -4.33 -13.21 -10.20
CA ARG A 98 -3.54 -14.42 -10.39
C ARG A 98 -4.08 -15.25 -11.55
N LYS A 99 -5.40 -15.48 -11.62
CA LYS A 99 -6.04 -16.19 -12.74
C LYS A 99 -5.84 -15.50 -14.09
N ILE A 100 -5.86 -14.17 -14.12
CA ILE A 100 -5.55 -13.40 -15.33
C ILE A 100 -4.10 -13.65 -15.76
N TYR A 101 -3.15 -13.63 -14.82
CA TYR A 101 -1.74 -13.90 -15.14
C TYR A 101 -1.52 -15.33 -15.64
N GLU A 102 -2.06 -16.33 -14.94
CA GLU A 102 -1.97 -17.74 -15.31
C GLU A 102 -2.50 -17.99 -16.74
N ARG A 103 -3.70 -17.49 -17.06
CA ARG A 103 -4.28 -17.63 -18.41
C ARG A 103 -3.48 -16.93 -19.50
N ASN A 104 -2.72 -15.90 -19.15
CA ASN A 104 -1.93 -15.13 -20.09
C ASN A 104 -0.45 -15.56 -20.16
N GLY A 105 -0.06 -16.61 -19.43
CA GLY A 105 1.32 -17.09 -19.37
C GLY A 105 2.29 -16.09 -18.74
N ILE A 106 1.78 -15.28 -17.80
CA ILE A 106 2.55 -14.26 -17.10
C ILE A 106 2.87 -14.78 -15.70
N GLU A 107 4.13 -14.70 -15.28
CA GLU A 107 4.50 -14.97 -13.89
C GLU A 107 3.92 -13.87 -12.99
N ALA A 108 3.19 -14.28 -11.95
CA ALA A 108 2.61 -13.32 -11.03
C ALA A 108 3.72 -12.56 -10.29
N PRO A 109 3.70 -11.20 -10.26
CA PRO A 109 4.73 -10.44 -9.57
C PRO A 109 4.88 -10.89 -8.12
N VAL A 110 6.09 -11.28 -7.74
CA VAL A 110 6.41 -11.75 -6.39
C VAL A 110 6.46 -10.54 -5.45
N GLY A 111 5.29 -10.08 -5.00
CA GLY A 111 5.14 -8.84 -4.25
C GLY A 111 3.81 -8.76 -3.52
N GLY A 112 3.59 -9.70 -2.59
CA GLY A 112 2.48 -9.61 -1.65
C GLY A 112 2.73 -8.52 -0.59
N PRO A 113 1.69 -7.83 -0.09
CA PRO A 113 1.85 -7.01 1.11
C PRO A 113 2.13 -7.91 2.30
N GLY A 114 3.39 -8.09 2.69
CA GLY A 114 3.72 -8.84 3.90
C GLY A 114 5.19 -9.21 4.11
N LYS A 115 6.01 -8.25 4.57
CA LYS A 115 7.03 -8.40 5.64
C LYS A 115 7.97 -7.17 5.63
N GLY A 116 7.51 -6.08 6.22
CA GLY A 116 8.37 -4.93 6.50
C GLY A 116 7.63 -4.00 7.45
N ARG A 117 8.16 -3.84 8.67
CA ARG A 117 7.59 -3.09 9.81
C ARG A 117 6.64 -3.87 10.74
N ARG A 118 7.04 -5.07 11.16
CA ARG A 118 6.78 -5.50 12.55
C ARG A 118 8.07 -5.28 13.33
N GLY A 119 8.03 -4.45 14.38
CA GLY A 119 9.06 -4.46 15.42
C GLY A 119 10.09 -3.32 15.41
N GLY A 120 9.68 -2.08 15.22
CA GLY A 120 10.42 -0.96 15.83
C GLY A 120 10.05 -0.90 17.32
N LYS A 121 10.68 -1.74 18.16
CA LYS A 121 10.61 -1.58 19.62
C LYS A 121 10.99 -0.12 19.93
N ARG A 122 10.04 0.66 20.46
CA ARG A 122 10.36 1.88 21.19
C ARG A 122 11.21 1.44 22.37
N GLN A 123 12.53 1.61 22.29
CA GLN A 123 13.36 1.62 23.49
C GLN A 123 12.96 2.90 24.23
N ALA A 124 12.10 2.73 25.24
CA ALA A 124 12.00 3.69 26.31
C ALA A 124 13.34 3.61 27.05
N THR A 125 14.17 4.64 26.92
CA THR A 125 15.25 4.90 27.87
C THR A 125 14.62 5.13 29.24
N PRO A 126 14.93 4.33 30.27
CA PRO A 126 14.64 4.74 31.64
C PRO A 126 15.64 5.83 32.01
N GLY A 127 15.12 6.94 32.52
CA GLY A 127 15.93 7.99 33.11
C GLY A 127 16.73 7.46 34.30
N SER A 128 17.94 7.99 34.45
CA SER A 128 18.67 8.14 35.70
C SER A 128 19.48 9.41 35.56
#